data_AF-A0A973Q764-F1
#
_entry.id   AF-A0A973Q764-F1
#
_cell.length_a   1.000
_cell.length_b   1.000
_cell.length_c   1.000
_cell.angle_alpha   90.00
_cell.angle_beta   90.00
_cell.angle_gamma   90.00
#
_symmetry.space_group_name_H-M   'P 1'
#
loop_
_entity.id
_entity.type
_entity.pdbx_description
1 polymer ?
#
loop_
_entity_poly.entity_id
_entity_poly.type
_entity_poly.pdbx_seq_one_letter_code
_entity_poly.pdbx_strand_id
1 'polypeptide(L)'
;MTDKTLSLEPEHGSERAEPPPLFPCAWLPSPGHYTVAESSSIVELATRLGPFTTLRSRLTLAEARLDVDSGTATDASGKGTLDFVLDAASARRRGLRGSRGLDAERHPAVRFVAGELEPRGDDERFTARGSLLLRGKRFPASLRVRVVARTEHSLLVLGTAILPYRALRRATGFTLPLTAPAARLRLLFAAEFTR
;
A
#
# COMPACT_ATOMS: atom_id res chain seq x y z
N MET A 1 -10.33 -81.64 -6.92
CA MET A 1 -11.46 -81.10 -6.16
C MET A 1 -10.88 -79.98 -5.30
N THR A 2 -10.84 -78.76 -5.89
CA THR A 2 -11.64 -77.57 -5.49
C THR A 2 -11.10 -76.96 -4.19
N ASP A 3 -10.69 -75.69 -4.07
CA ASP A 3 -11.17 -74.48 -4.74
C ASP A 3 -10.21 -73.26 -4.57
N LYS A 4 -10.38 -72.32 -5.51
CA LYS A 4 -10.10 -70.86 -5.61
C LYS A 4 -9.05 -70.06 -4.79
N THR A 5 -8.16 -69.44 -5.57
CA THR A 5 -7.87 -68.00 -5.74
C THR A 5 -8.70 -66.94 -4.98
N LEU A 6 -8.03 -65.97 -4.33
CA LEU A 6 -8.20 -64.52 -4.59
C LEU A 6 -7.21 -63.65 -3.76
N SER A 7 -6.30 -62.99 -4.49
CA SER A 7 -5.58 -61.80 -4.06
C SER A 7 -6.54 -60.63 -3.85
N LEU A 8 -6.29 -59.79 -2.84
CA LEU A 8 -6.71 -58.39 -2.85
C LEU A 8 -5.59 -57.54 -2.22
N GLU A 9 -5.13 -56.59 -3.03
CA GLU A 9 -4.11 -55.57 -2.76
C GLU A 9 -4.60 -54.51 -1.75
N PRO A 10 -3.69 -53.74 -1.12
CA PRO A 10 -4.05 -52.65 -0.24
C PRO A 10 -4.56 -51.45 -1.04
N GLU A 11 -5.86 -51.16 -0.94
CA GLU A 11 -6.48 -49.92 -1.38
C GLU A 11 -5.93 -48.75 -0.53
N HIS A 12 -4.81 -48.18 -0.96
CA HIS A 12 -4.47 -46.81 -0.61
C HIS A 12 -5.52 -45.91 -1.25
N GLY A 13 -6.59 -45.64 -0.49
CA GLY A 13 -7.52 -44.56 -0.78
C GLY A 13 -6.73 -43.27 -0.90
N SER A 14 -6.32 -42.97 -2.13
CA SER A 14 -5.76 -41.71 -2.55
C SER A 14 -6.89 -40.70 -2.41
N GLU A 15 -7.10 -40.21 -1.19
CA GLU A 15 -7.87 -39.03 -0.90
C GLU A 15 -7.29 -37.95 -1.81
N ARG A 16 -8.02 -37.65 -2.88
CA ARG A 16 -7.72 -36.54 -3.77
C ARG A 16 -7.74 -35.32 -2.87
N ALA A 17 -6.56 -34.92 -2.40
CA ALA A 17 -6.36 -33.62 -1.81
C ALA A 17 -6.91 -32.62 -2.82
N GLU A 18 -8.04 -32.01 -2.47
CA GLU A 18 -8.59 -30.90 -3.21
C GLU A 18 -7.42 -29.90 -3.35
N PRO A 19 -7.08 -29.46 -4.58
CA PRO A 19 -6.01 -28.48 -4.74
C PRO A 19 -6.33 -27.32 -3.79
N PRO A 20 -5.34 -26.81 -3.02
CA PRO A 20 -5.60 -25.68 -2.14
C PRO A 20 -6.27 -24.59 -2.97
N PRO A 21 -7.32 -23.92 -2.46
CA PRO A 21 -8.02 -22.91 -3.23
C PRO A 21 -6.97 -21.96 -3.80
N LEU A 22 -6.84 -21.99 -5.13
CA LEU A 22 -5.90 -21.14 -5.83
C LEU A 22 -6.43 -19.73 -5.66
N PHE A 23 -5.85 -19.00 -4.70
CA PHE A 23 -6.17 -17.60 -4.49
C PHE A 23 -5.96 -16.88 -5.83
N PRO A 24 -6.98 -16.20 -6.38
CA PRO A 24 -6.89 -15.60 -7.71
C PRO A 24 -5.81 -14.51 -7.79
N CYS A 25 -5.26 -14.07 -6.65
CA CYS A 25 -4.03 -13.27 -6.56
C CYS A 25 -3.13 -13.84 -5.45
N ALA A 26 -2.04 -14.53 -5.82
CA ALA A 26 -1.07 -15.09 -4.89
C ALA A 26 -0.32 -14.04 -4.04
N TRP A 27 -0.58 -12.75 -4.22
CA TRP A 27 0.07 -11.63 -3.54
C TRP A 27 -0.87 -10.67 -2.80
N LEU A 28 -2.21 -10.82 -2.95
CA LEU A 28 -3.23 -10.09 -2.19
C LEU A 28 -3.94 -11.03 -1.20
N PRO A 29 -4.55 -10.52 -0.11
CA PRO A 29 -5.40 -11.33 0.75
C PRO A 29 -6.71 -11.69 0.03
N SER A 30 -7.57 -12.49 0.66
CA SER A 30 -8.85 -12.89 0.05
C SER A 30 -9.69 -11.66 -0.33
N PRO A 31 -10.53 -11.74 -1.38
CA PRO A 31 -11.41 -10.65 -1.76
C PRO A 31 -12.24 -10.11 -0.59
N GLY A 32 -12.34 -8.79 -0.48
CA GLY A 32 -13.00 -8.11 0.63
C GLY A 32 -12.51 -6.68 0.87
N HIS A 33 -13.08 -6.07 1.89
CA HIS A 33 -12.76 -4.73 2.37
C HIS A 33 -11.85 -4.82 3.58
N TYR A 34 -10.72 -4.13 3.55
CA TYR A 34 -9.77 -4.12 4.64
C TYR A 34 -9.53 -2.69 5.12
N THR A 35 -9.37 -2.52 6.42
CA THR A 35 -9.08 -1.24 7.05
C THR A 35 -7.81 -1.32 7.88
N VAL A 36 -7.28 -0.17 8.29
CA VAL A 36 -6.09 -0.09 9.14
C VAL A 36 -6.47 0.58 10.45
N ALA A 37 -6.19 -0.07 11.58
CA ALA A 37 -6.28 0.57 12.88
C ALA A 37 -5.19 1.64 13.02
N GLU A 38 -5.50 2.79 13.64
CA GLU A 38 -4.55 3.91 13.79
C GLU A 38 -3.22 3.45 14.44
N SER A 39 -3.31 2.60 15.46
CA SER A 39 -2.17 2.04 16.20
C SER A 39 -1.30 1.07 15.37
N SER A 40 -1.81 0.59 14.26
CA SER A 40 -1.18 -0.44 13.41
C SER A 40 -0.58 0.16 12.15
N SER A 41 -0.20 1.44 12.21
CA SER A 41 0.34 2.17 11.08
C SER A 41 1.47 3.12 11.46
N ILE A 42 2.37 3.34 10.49
CA ILE A 42 3.42 4.35 10.57
C ILE A 42 3.53 5.02 9.21
N VAL A 43 3.39 6.35 9.19
CA VAL A 43 3.60 7.14 7.98
C VAL A 43 4.69 8.18 8.20
N GLU A 44 5.67 8.19 7.30
CA GLU A 44 6.77 9.13 7.34
C GLU A 44 6.91 9.88 6.02
N LEU A 45 6.93 11.20 6.13
CA LEU A 45 7.35 12.10 5.07
C LEU A 45 8.84 12.44 5.26
N ALA A 46 9.64 12.21 4.23
CA ALA A 46 11.03 12.60 4.20
C ALA A 46 11.36 13.40 2.95
N THR A 47 12.27 14.36 3.04
CA THR A 47 12.80 15.09 1.89
C THR A 47 14.26 14.76 1.72
N ARG A 48 14.70 14.68 0.47
CA ARG A 48 16.10 14.36 0.16
C ARG A 48 16.71 15.34 -0.84
N LEU A 49 17.98 15.64 -0.61
CA LEU A 49 18.86 16.32 -1.54
C LEU A 49 20.12 15.45 -1.72
N GLY A 50 20.23 14.79 -2.87
CA GLY A 50 21.26 13.77 -3.06
C GLY A 50 21.12 12.63 -2.03
N PRO A 51 22.21 12.21 -1.36
CA PRO A 51 22.16 11.15 -0.34
C PRO A 51 21.52 11.63 0.97
N PHE A 52 21.48 12.93 1.21
CA PHE A 52 21.11 13.53 2.50
C PHE A 52 19.60 13.63 2.68
N THR A 53 19.11 13.21 3.84
CA THR A 53 17.75 13.51 4.30
C THR A 53 17.75 14.89 4.94
N THR A 54 16.97 15.82 4.41
CA THR A 54 16.97 17.23 4.85
C THR A 54 15.80 17.57 5.76
N LEU A 55 14.72 16.79 5.69
CA LEU A 55 13.59 16.85 6.60
C LEU A 55 13.00 15.45 6.75
N ARG A 56 12.53 15.17 7.95
CA ARG A 56 11.74 13.99 8.29
C ARG A 56 10.60 14.45 9.21
N SER A 57 9.39 13.99 8.92
CA SER A 57 8.22 14.22 9.76
C SER A 57 7.33 12.99 9.71
N ARG A 58 6.86 12.53 10.87
CA ARG A 58 5.76 11.56 10.93
C ARG A 58 4.44 12.27 10.68
N LEU A 59 3.51 11.53 10.11
CA LEU A 59 2.11 11.90 9.95
C LEU A 59 1.25 10.78 10.53
N THR A 60 0.12 11.15 11.09
CA THR A 60 -0.91 10.20 11.53
C THR A 60 -1.72 9.73 10.34
N LEU A 61 -1.94 8.42 10.25
CA LEU A 61 -2.88 7.82 9.31
C LEU A 61 -4.28 8.01 9.89
N ALA A 62 -5.08 8.89 9.31
CA ALA A 62 -6.45 9.11 9.75
C ALA A 62 -7.37 7.98 9.27
N GLU A 63 -7.11 7.47 8.07
CA GLU A 63 -7.89 6.38 7.48
C GLU A 63 -7.05 5.66 6.42
N ALA A 64 -7.23 4.35 6.30
CA ALA A 64 -6.79 3.61 5.12
C ALA A 64 -7.73 2.46 4.82
N ARG A 65 -7.91 2.20 3.53
CA ARG A 65 -8.77 1.16 2.99
C ARG A 65 -8.06 0.45 1.85
N LEU A 66 -8.19 -0.87 1.84
CA LEU A 66 -7.80 -1.72 0.73
C LEU A 66 -9.02 -2.54 0.33
N ASP A 67 -9.51 -2.32 -0.87
CA ASP A 67 -10.59 -3.10 -1.46
C ASP A 67 -9.97 -4.07 -2.46
N VAL A 68 -10.16 -5.38 -2.23
CA VAL A 68 -9.67 -6.44 -3.11
C VAL A 68 -10.87 -7.06 -3.82
N ASP A 69 -10.91 -6.93 -5.15
CA ASP A 69 -12.03 -7.44 -5.94
C ASP A 69 -11.99 -8.97 -6.05
N SER A 70 -13.17 -9.59 -6.12
CA SER A 70 -13.32 -11.04 -6.37
C SER A 70 -13.21 -11.43 -7.83
N GLY A 71 -12.95 -10.46 -8.72
CA GLY A 71 -12.84 -10.70 -10.15
C GLY A 71 -11.71 -11.66 -10.46
N THR A 72 -11.97 -12.65 -11.33
CA THR A 72 -10.94 -13.55 -11.84
C THR A 72 -9.83 -12.71 -12.47
N ALA A 73 -8.68 -12.64 -11.80
CA ALA A 73 -7.48 -12.02 -12.33
C ALA A 73 -6.96 -12.93 -13.46
N THR A 74 -7.61 -12.84 -14.62
CA THR A 74 -7.15 -13.47 -15.87
C THR A 74 -5.88 -12.77 -16.39
N ASP A 75 -5.64 -11.55 -15.93
CA ASP A 75 -4.45 -10.78 -16.20
C ASP A 75 -3.61 -10.66 -14.92
N ALA A 76 -2.29 -10.63 -15.06
CA ALA A 76 -1.37 -10.48 -13.93
C ALA A 76 -1.63 -9.22 -13.08
N SER A 77 -2.47 -8.26 -13.51
CA SER A 77 -2.91 -7.13 -12.70
C SER A 77 -4.04 -7.53 -11.73
N GLY A 78 -3.84 -7.31 -10.44
CA GLY A 78 -4.89 -7.48 -9.43
C GLY A 78 -5.83 -6.29 -9.47
N LYS A 79 -7.14 -6.54 -9.56
CA LYS A 79 -8.14 -5.49 -9.43
C LYS A 79 -8.35 -5.20 -7.94
N GLY A 80 -7.96 -4.00 -7.53
CA GLY A 80 -8.12 -3.56 -6.16
C GLY A 80 -7.87 -2.07 -6.03
N THR A 81 -8.44 -1.46 -5.00
CA THR A 81 -8.30 -0.04 -4.71
C THR A 81 -7.57 0.14 -3.39
N LEU A 82 -6.53 0.98 -3.40
CA LEU A 82 -5.83 1.40 -2.19
C LEU A 82 -6.07 2.89 -1.97
N ASP A 83 -6.61 3.23 -0.80
CA ASP A 83 -6.89 4.59 -0.40
C ASP A 83 -6.36 4.83 1.01
N PHE A 84 -5.70 5.96 1.22
CA PHE A 84 -5.37 6.39 2.58
C PHE A 84 -5.37 7.91 2.73
N VAL A 85 -5.73 8.35 3.93
CA VAL A 85 -5.80 9.74 4.35
C VAL A 85 -4.84 9.96 5.51
N LEU A 86 -3.99 10.98 5.37
CA LEU A 86 -3.06 11.44 6.38
C LEU A 86 -3.57 12.76 6.97
N ASP A 87 -3.50 12.89 8.29
CA ASP A 87 -3.77 14.14 8.96
C ASP A 87 -2.58 15.11 8.75
N ALA A 88 -2.81 16.20 8.04
CA ALA A 88 -1.81 17.23 7.80
C ALA A 88 -1.42 17.99 9.09
N ALA A 89 -2.32 18.07 10.08
CA ALA A 89 -2.08 18.78 11.33
C ALA A 89 -1.11 18.03 12.26
N SER A 90 -1.07 16.69 12.16
CA SER A 90 -0.12 15.81 12.87
C SER A 90 1.36 16.08 12.54
N ALA A 91 1.65 16.82 11.45
CA ALA A 91 2.99 17.23 11.10
C ALA A 91 3.67 18.02 12.23
N ARG A 92 4.67 17.43 12.89
CA ARG A 92 5.35 18.03 14.04
C ARG A 92 6.03 19.37 13.72
N ARG A 93 6.52 19.54 12.49
CA ARG A 93 7.23 20.75 12.08
C ARG A 93 6.26 21.84 11.66
N ARG A 94 6.27 22.97 12.38
CA ARG A 94 5.44 24.16 12.07
C ARG A 94 5.56 24.62 10.60
N GLY A 95 6.78 24.66 10.08
CA GLY A 95 7.02 25.06 8.68
C GLY A 95 6.47 24.08 7.65
N LEU A 96 6.29 22.81 8.01
CA LEU A 96 5.62 21.82 7.17
C LEU A 96 4.09 21.93 7.30
N ARG A 97 3.56 22.21 8.49
CA ARG A 97 2.11 22.34 8.73
C ARG A 97 1.51 23.63 8.17
N GLY A 98 2.27 24.73 8.20
CA GLY A 98 1.76 26.06 7.87
C GLY A 98 1.37 26.26 6.41
N SER A 99 0.84 27.46 6.11
CA SER A 99 0.25 27.84 4.82
C SER A 99 1.13 27.65 3.58
N ARG A 100 2.45 27.63 3.76
CA ARG A 100 3.41 27.37 2.68
C ARG A 100 3.68 25.86 2.48
N GLY A 101 3.56 25.06 3.53
CA GLY A 101 3.73 23.61 3.50
C GLY A 101 2.45 22.91 3.10
N LEU A 102 1.97 22.03 3.98
CA LEU A 102 0.72 21.26 3.84
C LEU A 102 -0.52 22.14 3.99
N ASP A 103 -0.41 23.33 4.60
CA ASP A 103 -1.53 24.25 4.82
C ASP A 103 -2.68 23.59 5.57
N ALA A 104 -2.35 22.93 6.69
CA ALA A 104 -3.24 22.01 7.40
C ALA A 104 -4.54 22.66 7.90
N GLU A 105 -4.55 23.98 8.12
CA GLU A 105 -5.76 24.72 8.50
C GLU A 105 -6.80 24.75 7.37
N ARG A 106 -6.36 24.90 6.12
CA ARG A 106 -7.25 24.94 4.94
C ARG A 106 -7.40 23.58 4.27
N HIS A 107 -6.40 22.73 4.44
CA HIS A 107 -6.29 21.41 3.83
C HIS A 107 -5.85 20.39 4.88
N PRO A 108 -6.78 19.96 5.75
CA PRO A 108 -6.44 19.09 6.89
C PRO A 108 -6.02 17.69 6.47
N ALA A 109 -6.27 17.29 5.22
CA ALA A 109 -6.00 15.95 4.72
C ALA A 109 -5.01 15.94 3.56
N VAL A 110 -4.11 14.96 3.57
CA VAL A 110 -3.34 14.51 2.40
C VAL A 110 -3.83 13.11 2.06
N ARG A 111 -4.33 12.89 0.85
CA ARG A 111 -4.93 11.61 0.45
C ARG A 111 -4.16 10.96 -0.68
N PHE A 112 -4.00 9.66 -0.66
CA PHE A 112 -3.53 8.88 -1.80
C PHE A 112 -4.62 7.93 -2.23
N VAL A 113 -4.93 7.89 -3.53
CA VAL A 113 -5.90 6.95 -4.09
C VAL A 113 -5.28 6.28 -5.31
N ALA A 114 -5.28 4.95 -5.33
CA ALA A 114 -4.87 4.11 -6.44
C ALA A 114 -5.97 3.09 -6.75
N GLY A 115 -6.35 2.98 -8.02
CA GLY A 115 -7.31 1.97 -8.49
C GLY A 115 -6.68 0.84 -9.29
N GLU A 116 -5.34 0.87 -9.45
CA GLU A 116 -4.59 -0.12 -10.21
C GLU A 116 -3.46 -0.66 -9.32
N LEU A 117 -3.50 -1.97 -9.06
CA LEU A 117 -2.47 -2.70 -8.32
C LEU A 117 -1.79 -3.68 -9.28
N GLU A 118 -0.51 -3.44 -9.55
CA GLU A 118 0.27 -4.28 -10.47
C GLU A 118 1.34 -5.05 -9.70
N PRO A 119 1.42 -6.39 -9.78
CA PRO A 119 2.51 -7.13 -9.16
C PRO A 119 3.84 -6.78 -9.80
N ARG A 120 4.92 -7.00 -9.05
CA ARG A 120 6.27 -6.62 -9.46
C ARG A 120 7.21 -7.82 -9.39
N GLY A 121 7.02 -8.75 -10.31
CA GLY A 121 7.92 -9.89 -10.55
C GLY A 121 7.85 -11.01 -9.51
N ASP A 122 7.69 -10.68 -8.23
CA ASP A 122 7.46 -11.60 -7.11
C ASP A 122 6.10 -11.34 -6.45
N ASP A 123 5.57 -12.35 -5.75
CA ASP A 123 4.29 -12.27 -5.02
C ASP A 123 4.38 -11.41 -3.74
N GLU A 124 5.56 -10.88 -3.43
CA GLU A 124 5.78 -10.02 -2.27
C GLU A 124 5.76 -8.54 -2.61
N ARG A 125 5.59 -8.16 -3.88
CA ARG A 125 5.68 -6.76 -4.29
C ARG A 125 4.65 -6.41 -5.32
N PHE A 126 4.10 -5.22 -5.16
CA PHE A 126 3.23 -4.62 -6.16
C PHE A 126 3.42 -3.11 -6.21
N THR A 127 2.91 -2.49 -7.27
CA THR A 127 2.86 -1.05 -7.44
C THR A 127 1.41 -0.62 -7.46
N ALA A 128 1.02 0.24 -6.52
CA ALA A 128 -0.26 0.92 -6.55
C ALA A 128 -0.09 2.22 -7.35
N ARG A 129 -0.69 2.29 -8.55
CA ARG A 129 -0.65 3.48 -9.41
C ARG A 129 -1.87 4.35 -9.14
N GLY A 130 -1.62 5.61 -8.84
CA GLY A 130 -2.69 6.47 -8.38
C GLY A 130 -2.30 7.94 -8.35
N SER A 131 -2.87 8.64 -7.38
CA SER A 131 -2.61 10.06 -7.22
C SER A 131 -2.59 10.47 -5.77
N LEU A 132 -1.67 11.37 -5.46
CA LEU A 132 -1.62 12.09 -4.20
C LEU A 132 -2.41 13.39 -4.33
N LEU A 133 -3.44 13.54 -3.52
CA LEU A 133 -4.14 14.80 -3.30
C LEU A 133 -3.43 15.53 -2.17
N LEU A 134 -2.81 16.66 -2.52
CA LEU A 134 -2.06 17.50 -1.61
C LEU A 134 -2.55 18.94 -1.80
N ARG A 135 -3.01 19.57 -0.71
CA ARG A 135 -3.63 20.91 -0.75
C ARG A 135 -4.80 21.01 -1.73
N GLY A 136 -5.65 19.98 -1.76
CA GLY A 136 -6.78 19.87 -2.69
C GLY A 136 -6.39 19.66 -4.16
N LYS A 137 -5.10 19.54 -4.49
CA LYS A 137 -4.60 19.37 -5.86
C LYS A 137 -4.06 17.97 -6.08
N ARG A 138 -4.44 17.36 -7.21
CA ARG A 138 -4.06 16.00 -7.58
C ARG A 138 -2.68 15.98 -8.25
N PHE A 139 -1.82 15.09 -7.81
CA PHE A 139 -0.49 14.86 -8.39
C PHE A 139 -0.30 13.35 -8.65
N PRO A 140 0.08 12.93 -9.87
CA PRO A 140 0.34 11.52 -10.16
C PRO A 140 1.41 10.93 -9.25
N ALA A 141 1.13 9.77 -8.67
CA ALA A 141 2.02 9.11 -7.73
C ALA A 141 1.91 7.59 -7.84
N SER A 142 3.03 6.91 -7.64
CA SER A 142 3.07 5.45 -7.55
C SER A 142 3.64 5.05 -6.20
N LEU A 143 2.91 4.20 -5.48
CA LEU A 143 3.36 3.60 -4.24
C LEU A 143 3.92 2.22 -4.57
N ARG A 144 5.21 2.03 -4.36
CA ARG A 144 5.84 0.71 -4.43
C ARG A 144 5.60 0.03 -3.09
N VAL A 145 4.91 -1.09 -3.11
CA VAL A 145 4.51 -1.82 -1.91
C VAL A 145 5.24 -3.13 -1.85
N ARG A 146 5.76 -3.45 -0.67
CA ARG A 146 6.25 -4.77 -0.31
C ARG A 146 5.29 -5.37 0.71
N VAL A 147 4.80 -6.57 0.44
CA VAL A 147 4.10 -7.42 1.39
C VAL A 147 5.14 -8.02 2.34
N VAL A 148 4.93 -7.81 3.63
CA VAL A 148 5.80 -8.31 4.70
C VAL A 148 5.22 -9.59 5.28
N ALA A 149 3.90 -9.62 5.47
CA ALA A 149 3.16 -10.80 5.89
C ALA A 149 1.75 -10.76 5.30
N ARG A 150 1.18 -11.93 5.07
CA ARG A 150 -0.17 -12.09 4.54
C ARG A 150 -0.83 -13.30 5.17
N THR A 151 -2.07 -13.14 5.57
CA THR A 151 -3.00 -14.22 5.92
C THR A 151 -4.23 -14.13 5.02
N GLU A 152 -5.22 -14.99 5.26
CA GLU A 152 -6.50 -14.91 4.56
C GLU A 152 -7.25 -13.59 4.82
N HIS A 153 -7.06 -13.00 6.00
CA HIS A 153 -7.83 -11.83 6.47
C HIS A 153 -6.96 -10.64 6.88
N SER A 154 -5.65 -10.72 6.66
CA SER A 154 -4.74 -9.62 6.96
C SER A 154 -3.60 -9.49 5.95
N LEU A 155 -3.12 -8.25 5.79
CA LEU A 155 -2.01 -7.91 4.93
C LEU A 155 -1.14 -6.84 5.60
N LEU A 156 0.07 -7.21 6.00
CA LEU A 156 1.08 -6.29 6.51
C LEU A 156 1.97 -5.82 5.35
N VAL A 157 2.05 -4.51 5.15
CA VAL A 157 2.78 -3.93 4.03
C VAL A 157 3.76 -2.83 4.43
N LEU A 158 4.76 -2.64 3.57
CA LEU A 158 5.65 -1.49 3.53
C LEU A 158 5.57 -0.83 2.14
N GLY A 159 4.91 0.32 2.07
CA GLY A 159 4.81 1.20 0.91
C GLY A 159 5.87 2.29 0.88
N THR A 160 6.36 2.64 -0.31
CA THR A 160 7.20 3.82 -0.55
C THR A 160 6.82 4.52 -1.85
N ALA A 161 6.58 5.83 -1.79
CA ALA A 161 6.43 6.70 -2.96
C ALA A 161 7.58 7.71 -3.01
N ILE A 162 8.11 7.96 -4.21
CA ILE A 162 9.15 8.96 -4.44
C ILE A 162 8.61 9.97 -5.44
N LEU A 163 8.50 11.23 -5.01
CA LEU A 163 7.89 12.31 -5.80
C LEU A 163 8.95 13.39 -6.11
N PRO A 164 9.07 13.83 -7.37
CA PRO A 164 9.98 14.92 -7.73
C PRO A 164 9.47 16.24 -7.13
N TYR A 165 10.23 16.82 -6.19
CA TYR A 165 9.76 17.96 -5.39
C TYR A 165 9.43 19.17 -6.24
N ARG A 166 10.24 19.48 -7.27
CA ARG A 166 9.99 20.64 -8.15
C ARG A 166 8.66 20.52 -8.89
N ALA A 167 8.33 19.33 -9.41
CA ALA A 167 7.07 19.12 -10.12
C ALA A 167 5.88 19.16 -9.14
N LEU A 168 6.01 18.51 -7.98
CA LEU A 168 5.01 18.55 -6.93
C LEU A 168 4.73 20.00 -6.50
N ARG A 169 5.77 20.79 -6.21
CA ARG A 169 5.66 22.21 -5.84
C ARG A 169 4.90 23.03 -6.88
N ARG A 170 5.22 22.86 -8.16
CA ARG A 170 4.54 23.59 -9.25
C ARG A 170 3.07 23.20 -9.35
N ALA A 171 2.77 21.92 -9.25
CA ALA A 171 1.41 21.42 -9.36
C ALA A 171 0.56 21.85 -8.15
N THR A 172 1.07 21.68 -6.93
CA THR A 172 0.26 21.79 -5.71
C THR A 172 0.45 23.10 -4.95
N GLY A 173 1.51 23.86 -5.23
CA GLY A 173 1.92 25.01 -4.42
C GLY A 173 2.60 24.63 -3.10
N PHE A 174 2.78 23.34 -2.82
CA PHE A 174 3.49 22.85 -1.64
C PHE A 174 4.96 23.32 -1.64
N THR A 175 5.37 23.95 -0.54
CA THR A 175 6.76 24.39 -0.35
C THR A 175 7.30 23.93 1.00
N LEU A 176 8.53 23.43 0.97
CA LEU A 176 9.26 23.05 2.16
C LEU A 176 9.83 24.29 2.88
N PRO A 177 10.12 24.18 4.18
CA PRO A 177 10.90 25.18 4.89
C PRO A 177 12.23 25.47 4.17
N LEU A 178 12.69 26.72 4.24
CA LEU A 178 13.96 27.14 3.62
C LEU A 178 15.17 26.33 4.12
N THR A 179 15.09 25.82 5.34
CA THR A 179 16.13 24.97 5.96
C THR A 179 16.10 23.52 5.50
N ALA A 180 15.13 23.13 4.65
CA ALA A 180 14.96 21.77 4.16
C ALA A 180 14.96 21.73 2.63
N PRO A 181 16.11 22.02 1.98
CA PRO A 181 16.20 21.93 0.52
C PRO A 181 15.95 20.49 0.06
N ALA A 182 15.29 20.32 -1.09
CA ALA A 182 14.93 19.00 -1.58
C ALA A 182 14.91 18.93 -3.11
N ALA A 183 15.33 17.79 -3.64
CA ALA A 183 15.04 17.39 -5.02
C ALA A 183 13.88 16.38 -5.07
N ARG A 184 13.71 15.58 -4.00
CA ARG A 184 12.71 14.52 -3.91
C ARG A 184 12.00 14.55 -2.56
N LEU A 185 10.72 14.26 -2.61
CA LEU A 185 9.90 13.89 -1.46
C LEU A 185 9.79 12.37 -1.45
N ARG A 186 9.90 11.75 -0.28
CA ARG A 186 9.64 10.33 -0.06
C ARG A 186 8.51 10.21 0.95
N LEU A 187 7.49 9.45 0.59
CA LEU A 187 6.48 8.97 1.53
C LEU A 187 6.81 7.51 1.83
N LEU A 188 6.91 7.17 3.10
CA LEU A 188 6.98 5.79 3.58
C LEU A 188 5.70 5.51 4.34
N PHE A 189 5.12 4.34 4.09
CA PHE A 189 3.88 3.89 4.67
C PHE A 189 4.09 2.46 5.15
N ALA A 190 3.85 2.16 6.42
CA ALA A 190 3.76 0.81 6.92
C ALA A 190 2.39 0.65 7.58
N ALA A 191 1.67 -0.40 7.25
CA ALA A 191 0.34 -0.64 7.78
C ALA A 191 -0.01 -2.11 7.76
N GLU A 192 -0.76 -2.53 8.77
CA GLU A 192 -1.48 -3.79 8.78
C GLU A 192 -2.93 -3.54 8.38
N PHE A 193 -3.34 -4.13 7.27
CA PHE A 193 -4.72 -4.16 6.81
C PHE A 193 -5.40 -5.39 7.39
N THR A 194 -6.55 -5.20 8.01
CA THR A 194 -7.40 -6.27 8.54
C THR A 194 -8.83 -6.09 8.06
N ARG A 195 -9.51 -7.20 7.78
CA ARG A 195 -10.91 -7.22 7.33
C ARG A 195 -11.89 -6.86 8.43
#